data_AF-A0AAN6XGG3-F1
#
_entry.id   AF-A0AAN6XGG3-F1
#
_cell.length_a   1.000
_cell.length_b   1.000
_cell.length_c   1.000
_cell.angle_alpha   90.00
_cell.angle_beta   90.00
_cell.angle_gamma   90.00
#
_symmetry.space_group_name_H-M   'P 1'
#
loop_
_entity.id
_entity.type
_entity.pdbx_description
1 polymer ?
#
loop_
_entity_poly.entity_id
_entity_poly.type
_entity_poly.pdbx_seq_one_letter_code
_entity_poly.pdbx_strand_id
1 'polypeptide(L)'
;RTILPIAGGNIRGPLLNATICTFRGGWALGDRLQGDLYSDICRQLLTGDGADFIVGANGRQQVGGVIHCRVRNEAGVDKGYRWVNGVVVAG
;
A
#
# COMPACT_ATOMS: atom_id res chain seq x y z
N ARG A 1 4.54 -19.09 3.44
CA ARG A 1 4.88 -17.64 3.55
C ARG A 1 5.65 -17.26 2.30
N THR A 2 5.20 -16.25 1.58
CA THR A 2 5.82 -15.76 0.34
C THR A 2 6.16 -14.28 0.49
N ILE A 3 7.31 -13.84 -0.01
CA ILE A 3 7.69 -12.42 -0.06
C ILE A 3 7.24 -11.88 -1.41
N LEU A 4 6.57 -10.72 -1.40
CA LEU A 4 6.16 -10.00 -2.60
C LEU A 4 7.09 -8.80 -2.80
N PRO A 5 8.14 -8.93 -3.64
CA PRO A 5 8.95 -7.77 -4.00
C PRO A 5 8.11 -6.81 -4.83
N ILE A 6 8.13 -5.53 -4.46
CA ILE A 6 7.54 -4.45 -5.26
C ILE A 6 8.73 -3.57 -5.61
N ALA A 7 9.05 -3.53 -6.90
CA ALA A 7 10.25 -2.88 -7.42
C ALA A 7 10.10 -1.34 -7.56
N GLY A 8 8.93 -0.79 -7.21
CA GLY A 8 8.59 0.62 -7.34
C GLY A 8 7.17 0.79 -7.89
N GLY A 9 6.83 2.02 -8.28
CA GLY A 9 5.54 2.37 -8.86
C GLY A 9 5.17 3.82 -8.60
N ASN A 10 4.01 4.25 -9.10
CA ASN A 10 3.54 5.62 -8.96
C ASN A 10 2.10 5.65 -8.44
N ILE A 11 1.80 6.61 -7.59
CA ILE A 11 0.45 6.95 -7.15
C ILE A 11 0.11 8.31 -7.72
N ARG A 12 -1.07 8.41 -8.34
CA ARG A 12 -1.59 9.65 -8.93
C ARG A 12 -3.02 9.87 -8.50
N GLY A 13 -3.32 11.11 -8.12
CA GLY A 13 -4.65 11.60 -7.80
C GLY A 13 -4.64 13.13 -7.76
N PRO A 14 -5.82 13.77 -7.68
CA PRO A 14 -5.94 15.24 -7.74
C PRO A 14 -5.14 15.98 -6.66
N LEU A 15 -4.96 15.35 -5.50
CA LEU A 15 -4.30 15.93 -4.32
C LEU A 15 -3.09 15.12 -3.85
N LEU A 16 -2.66 14.12 -4.61
CA LEU A 16 -1.56 13.24 -4.24
C LEU A 16 -0.84 12.73 -5.48
N ASN A 17 0.44 13.04 -5.60
CA ASN A 17 1.31 12.50 -6.63
C ASN A 17 2.62 12.04 -5.98
N ALA A 18 2.84 10.73 -5.96
CA ALA A 18 3.94 10.12 -5.23
C ALA A 18 4.57 8.95 -5.98
N THR A 19 5.83 8.67 -5.65
CA THR A 19 6.57 7.51 -6.11
C THR A 19 6.66 6.49 -4.98
N ILE A 20 6.40 5.23 -5.29
CA ILE A 20 6.62 4.11 -4.38
C ILE A 20 8.12 3.84 -4.34
N CYS A 21 8.71 4.01 -3.16
CA CYS A 21 10.11 3.75 -2.96
C CYS A 21 10.45 2.26 -3.05
N THR A 22 11.65 1.95 -3.55
CA THR A 22 12.11 0.57 -3.78
C THR A 22 12.47 -0.19 -2.50
N PHE A 23 12.49 0.49 -1.36
CA PHE A 23 12.77 -0.06 -0.05
C PHE A 23 11.49 -0.48 0.70
N ARG A 24 11.64 -1.42 1.65
CA ARG A 24 10.56 -2.19 2.32
C ARG A 24 9.97 -3.29 1.42
N GLY A 25 9.13 -4.14 1.99
CA GLY A 25 8.68 -5.40 1.40
C GLY A 25 7.22 -5.67 1.72
N GLY A 26 6.50 -6.35 0.82
CA GLY A 26 5.21 -6.96 1.15
C GLY A 26 5.42 -8.43 1.52
N TRP A 27 4.58 -8.95 2.38
CA TRP A 27 4.51 -10.36 2.68
C TRP A 27 3.10 -10.88 2.39
N ALA A 28 3.03 -12.16 2.07
CA ALA A 28 1.77 -12.84 1.93
C ALA A 28 1.82 -14.20 2.63
N LEU A 29 0.67 -14.60 3.17
CA LEU A 29 0.44 -15.87 3.83
C LEU A 29 -0.62 -16.64 3.05
N GLY A 30 -0.46 -17.96 2.90
CA GLY A 30 -1.36 -18.80 2.11
C GLY A 30 -0.83 -19.14 0.71
N ASP A 31 -1.66 -19.82 -0.07
CA ASP A 31 -1.40 -20.29 -1.41
C ASP A 31 -2.37 -19.64 -2.40
N ARG A 32 -1.81 -18.83 -3.30
CA ARG A 32 -2.58 -18.15 -4.34
C ARG A 32 -3.33 -19.13 -5.26
N LEU A 33 -2.77 -20.31 -5.51
CA LEU A 33 -3.38 -21.34 -6.36
C LEU A 33 -4.59 -21.99 -5.67
N GLN A 34 -4.61 -22.01 -4.33
CA GLN A 34 -5.72 -22.53 -3.54
C GLN A 34 -6.77 -21.46 -3.19
N GLY A 35 -6.50 -20.20 -3.51
CA GLY A 35 -7.46 -19.11 -3.32
C GLY A 35 -7.51 -18.53 -1.91
N ASP A 36 -6.53 -18.83 -1.05
CA ASP A 36 -6.53 -18.45 0.36
C ASP A 36 -5.45 -17.42 0.73
N LEU A 37 -4.84 -16.77 -0.27
CA LEU A 37 -3.78 -15.80 -0.05
C LEU A 37 -4.26 -14.59 0.78
N TYR A 38 -3.57 -14.30 1.86
CA TYR A 38 -3.67 -13.08 2.63
C TYR A 38 -2.44 -12.21 2.35
N SER A 39 -2.68 -11.02 1.82
CA SER A 39 -1.65 -10.03 1.54
C SER A 39 -1.49 -9.06 2.71
N ASP A 40 -0.26 -8.70 3.01
CA ASP A 40 0.09 -7.62 3.93
C ASP A 40 1.32 -6.87 3.38
N ILE A 41 1.07 -5.68 2.84
CA ILE A 41 2.05 -4.86 2.15
C ILE A 41 2.34 -3.64 3.00
N CYS A 42 3.61 -3.31 3.21
CA CYS A 42 4.03 -2.04 3.81
C CYS A 42 5.06 -1.35 2.89
N ARG A 43 4.77 -0.12 2.50
CA ARG A 43 5.58 0.67 1.56
C ARG A 43 5.73 2.10 2.02
N GLN A 44 6.81 2.72 1.56
CA GLN A 44 7.04 4.14 1.74
C GLN A 44 6.83 4.86 0.41
N LEU A 45 6.26 6.04 0.49
CA LEU A 45 5.84 6.86 -0.63
C LEU A 45 6.51 8.23 -0.51
N LEU A 46 7.08 8.72 -1.61
CA LEU A 46 7.70 10.04 -1.69
C LEU A 46 6.93 10.90 -2.69
N THR A 47 6.32 11.98 -2.24
CA THR A 47 5.66 12.95 -3.12
C THR A 47 6.68 13.78 -3.89
N GLY A 48 6.24 14.39 -5.00
CA GLY A 48 7.08 15.28 -5.80
C GLY A 48 7.56 16.54 -5.03
N ASP A 49 6.82 16.97 -4.02
CA ASP A 49 7.22 18.06 -3.12
C ASP A 49 8.06 17.57 -1.92
N GLY A 50 8.40 16.29 -1.85
CA GLY A 50 9.31 15.69 -0.87
C GLY A 50 8.68 15.40 0.49
N ALA A 51 7.38 15.16 0.56
CA ALA A 51 6.71 14.58 1.71
C ALA A 51 6.81 13.07 1.68
N ASP A 52 6.93 12.48 2.86
CA ASP A 52 7.15 11.06 3.06
C ASP A 52 6.05 10.47 3.93
N PHE A 53 5.52 9.32 3.52
CA PHE A 53 4.48 8.63 4.25
C PHE A 53 4.50 7.13 3.97
N ILE A 54 3.99 6.38 4.94
CA ILE A 54 3.88 4.92 4.88
C ILE A 54 2.47 4.54 4.43
N VAL A 55 2.38 3.56 3.54
CA VAL A 55 1.14 2.88 3.16
C VAL A 55 1.22 1.42 3.55
N GLY A 56 0.21 0.98 4.29
CA GLY A 56 -0.11 -0.42 4.54
C GLY A 56 -1.28 -0.85 3.69
N ALA A 57 -1.24 -2.03 3.07
CA ALA A 57 -2.38 -2.61 2.36
C ALA A 57 -2.53 -4.08 2.73
N ASN A 58 -3.67 -4.45 3.31
CA ASN A 58 -3.92 -5.81 3.77
C ASN A 58 -5.30 -6.32 3.37
N GLY A 59 -5.37 -7.58 2.96
CA GLY A 59 -6.58 -8.15 2.37
C GLY A 59 -6.47 -9.64 2.08
N ARG A 60 -7.60 -10.32 2.04
CA ARG A 60 -7.68 -11.74 1.66
C ARG A 60 -8.15 -11.87 0.22
N GLN A 61 -7.59 -12.84 -0.48
CA GLN A 61 -8.07 -13.31 -1.77
C GLN A 61 -9.52 -13.74 -1.65
N GLN A 62 -10.33 -13.23 -2.57
CA GLN A 62 -11.73 -13.54 -2.74
C GLN A 62 -11.90 -14.67 -3.76
N VAL A 63 -13.11 -15.21 -3.82
CA VAL A 63 -13.53 -16.09 -4.90
C VAL A 63 -13.29 -15.37 -6.24
N GLY A 64 -12.61 -16.04 -7.17
CA GLY A 64 -12.19 -15.44 -8.45
C GLY A 64 -10.80 -14.81 -8.46
N GLY A 65 -10.08 -14.83 -7.33
CA GLY A 65 -8.65 -14.49 -7.27
C GLY A 65 -8.31 -13.01 -7.12
N VAL A 66 -9.32 -12.15 -6.99
CA VAL A 66 -9.17 -10.73 -6.65
C VAL A 66 -8.83 -10.60 -5.16
N ILE A 67 -8.00 -9.62 -4.79
CA ILE A 67 -7.68 -9.30 -3.39
C ILE A 67 -8.15 -7.88 -3.12
N HIS A 68 -9.21 -7.74 -2.33
CA HIS A 68 -9.62 -6.44 -1.81
C HIS A 68 -8.83 -6.15 -0.53
N CYS A 69 -8.14 -5.03 -0.53
CA CYS A 69 -7.32 -4.57 0.57
C CYS A 69 -7.95 -3.37 1.26
N ARG A 70 -7.88 -3.37 2.58
CA ARG A 70 -7.93 -2.12 3.35
C ARG A 70 -6.56 -1.47 3.24
N VAL A 71 -6.54 -0.17 2.98
CA VAL A 71 -5.32 0.62 2.96
C VAL A 71 -5.27 1.54 4.19
N ARG A 72 -4.11 1.57 4.85
CA ARG A 72 -3.78 2.47 5.96
C ARG A 72 -2.70 3.43 5.49
N ASN A 73 -2.88 4.73 5.75
CA ASN A 73 -1.92 5.77 5.44
C ASN A 73 -1.35 6.34 6.75
N GLU A 74 -0.04 6.58 6.77
CA GLU A 74 0.66 7.20 7.89
C GLU A 74 1.61 8.26 7.33
N ALA A 75 1.13 9.49 7.29
CA ALA A 75 1.89 10.68 6.93
C ALA A 75 2.31 11.48 8.17
N GLY A 76 3.51 12.05 8.10
CA GLY A 76 3.96 13.05 9.07
C GLY A 76 3.12 14.33 9.02
N VAL A 77 3.40 15.24 9.95
CA VAL A 77 2.70 16.54 10.03
C VAL A 77 3.14 17.49 8.91
N ASP A 78 4.29 17.25 8.30
CA ASP A 78 4.90 18.15 7.33
C ASP A 78 4.17 18.17 5.98
N LYS A 79 4.15 19.35 5.35
CA LYS A 79 3.66 19.60 3.97
C LYS A 79 2.16 19.39 3.72
N GLY A 80 1.34 19.36 4.77
CA GLY A 80 -0.12 19.44 4.64
C GLY A 80 -0.80 18.13 4.25
N TYR A 81 -0.10 17.00 4.27
CA TYR A 81 -0.67 15.69 3.94
C TYR A 81 -1.34 14.97 5.11
N ARG A 82 -1.32 15.53 6.33
CA ARG A 82 -1.89 14.89 7.54
C ARG A 82 -3.34 14.40 7.39
N TRP A 83 -4.11 15.01 6.48
CA TRP A 83 -5.48 14.59 6.18
C TRP A 83 -5.58 13.12 5.76
N VAL A 84 -4.55 12.56 5.09
CA VAL A 84 -4.56 11.16 4.61
C VAL A 84 -4.66 10.15 5.76
N ASN A 85 -4.19 10.51 6.96
CA ASN A 85 -4.26 9.66 8.15
C ASN A 85 -5.71 9.44 8.61
N GLY A 86 -6.61 10.37 8.29
CA GLY A 86 -8.03 10.29 8.61
C GLY A 86 -8.87 9.61 7.51
N VAL A 87 -8.27 9.21 6.39
CA VAL A 87 -8.98 8.62 5.26
C VAL A 87 -9.00 7.10 5.36
N VAL A 88 -10.20 6.53 5.30
CA VAL A 88 -10.38 5.08 5.12
C VAL A 88 -10.39 4.77 3.63
N VAL A 89 -9.50 3.88 3.21
CA VAL A 89 -9.34 3.51 1.80
C VAL A 89 -9.53 2.00 1.64
N ALA A 90 -10.26 1.61 0.59
CA ALA A 90 -10.46 0.24 0.15
C ALA A 90 -10.24 0.13 -1.35
N GLY A 91 -9.68 -0.99 -1.81
CA GLY A 91 -9.43 -1.29 -3.24
C GLY A 91 -9.24 -2.77 -3.46
#